data_AF-E9JAK3-F1
#
_entry.id   AF-E9JAK3-F1
#
_cell.length_a   1.000
_cell.length_b   1.000
_cell.length_c   1.000
_cell.angle_alpha   90.00
_cell.angle_beta   90.00
_cell.angle_gamma   90.00
#
_symmetry.space_group_name_H-M   'P 1'
#
loop_
_entity.id
_entity.type
_entity.pdbx_description
1 polymer ?
#
loop_
_entity_poly.entity_id
_entity_poly.type
_entity_poly.pdbx_seq_one_letter_code
_entity_poly.pdbx_strand_id
1 'polypeptide(L)'
;GESDEVEDEIEDEEDEAAPVQRRRRKFVYGKDKYKWCLETPETRGRRSDSLRLHLPAAEGNSLNASNPYESWNVLFTDEMLELILKWTNAEIERHNIDNNANNAEAATFAPLSINELKAFIGLLYYQGVNKNNHLNLTEMWSNEFGSNLYRTVMSEKRF
;
A
#
# COMPACT_ATOMS: atom_id res chain seq x y z
N GLY A 1 59.07 7.13 30.33
CA GLY A 1 58.60 7.34 31.71
C GLY A 1 57.54 8.39 31.62
N GLU A 2 56.30 7.99 31.82
CA GLU A 2 55.21 8.89 32.21
C GLU A 2 54.23 7.98 32.95
N SER A 3 54.08 8.26 34.24
CA SER A 3 53.32 7.48 35.20
C SER A 3 51.85 7.85 35.10
N ASP A 4 51.01 6.91 34.65
CA ASP A 4 49.56 7.04 34.72
C ASP A 4 49.13 6.97 36.20
N GLU A 5 48.84 8.13 36.79
CA GLU A 5 48.28 8.23 38.14
C GLU A 5 46.81 7.82 38.09
N VAL A 6 46.52 6.65 38.65
CA VAL A 6 45.16 6.18 38.90
C VAL A 6 44.68 6.83 40.20
N GLU A 7 43.88 7.88 40.10
CA GLU A 7 43.20 8.46 41.26
C GLU A 7 41.89 7.69 41.53
N ASP A 8 41.85 6.94 42.63
CA ASP A 8 40.62 6.34 43.16
C ASP A 8 39.80 7.42 43.90
N GLU A 9 38.98 8.18 43.16
CA GLU A 9 37.98 9.06 43.77
C GLU A 9 36.78 8.24 44.29
N ILE A 10 36.58 8.27 45.61
CA ILE A 10 35.47 7.61 46.32
C ILE A 10 34.33 8.63 46.45
N GLU A 11 33.22 8.39 45.75
CA GLU A 11 31.98 9.14 45.93
C GLU A 11 30.95 8.19 46.56
N ASP A 12 30.84 8.25 47.89
CA ASP A 12 29.86 7.48 48.66
C ASP A 12 28.52 8.25 48.64
N GLU A 13 27.62 7.92 47.70
CA GLU A 13 26.21 8.30 47.82
C GLU A 13 25.51 7.34 48.80
N GLU A 14 25.22 7.84 50.00
CA GLU A 14 24.41 7.16 51.01
C GLU A 14 22.94 7.10 50.57
N ASP A 15 22.55 6.02 49.90
CA ASP A 15 21.14 5.63 49.71
C ASP A 15 20.82 4.41 50.58
N GLU A 16 20.03 4.63 51.63
CA GLU A 16 19.46 3.62 52.54
C GLU A 16 18.46 2.70 51.81
N ALA A 17 18.97 1.65 51.16
CA ALA A 17 18.20 0.45 50.81
C ALA A 17 19.14 -0.76 50.60
N ALA A 18 18.87 -1.84 51.37
CA ALA A 18 19.41 -3.23 51.35
C ALA A 18 20.67 -3.55 50.50
N PRO A 19 21.66 -4.29 51.04
CA PRO A 19 22.98 -4.43 50.44
C PRO A 19 22.96 -5.38 49.24
N VAL A 20 22.57 -4.88 48.06
CA VAL A 20 23.03 -5.45 46.80
C VAL A 20 24.44 -4.93 46.61
N GLN A 21 25.45 -5.80 46.63
CA GLN A 21 26.83 -5.43 46.32
C GLN A 21 26.88 -4.85 44.89
N ARG A 22 26.68 -3.54 44.77
CA ARG A 22 26.84 -2.81 43.51
C ARG A 22 28.31 -2.89 43.16
N ARG A 23 28.62 -3.54 42.04
CA ARG A 23 29.99 -3.56 41.51
C ARG A 23 30.46 -2.11 41.34
N ARG A 24 31.57 -1.76 42.00
CA ARG A 24 32.18 -0.44 41.92
C ARG A 24 32.61 -0.19 40.47
N ARG A 25 31.99 0.79 39.82
CA ARG A 25 32.28 1.12 38.42
C ARG A 25 33.62 1.82 38.30
N LYS A 26 34.44 1.39 37.35
CA LYS A 26 35.72 2.04 37.02
C LYS A 26 35.55 3.15 35.99
N PHE A 27 36.26 4.27 36.21
CA PHE A 27 36.26 5.43 35.33
C PHE A 27 37.69 5.86 34.97
N VAL A 28 37.86 6.52 33.82
CA VAL A 28 39.11 7.14 33.36
C VAL A 28 38.79 8.55 32.84
N TYR A 29 39.70 9.50 33.06
CA TYR A 29 39.52 10.89 32.65
C TYR A 29 40.35 11.23 31.41
N GLY A 30 39.72 11.90 30.45
CA GLY A 30 40.38 12.47 29.28
C GLY A 30 41.14 13.76 29.61
N LYS A 31 42.00 14.19 28.70
CA LYS A 31 42.79 15.43 28.83
C LYS A 31 41.94 16.71 28.98
N ASP A 32 40.67 16.63 28.58
CA ASP A 32 39.62 17.64 28.70
C ASP A 32 38.75 17.47 29.97
N LYS A 33 39.18 16.62 30.93
CA LYS A 33 38.44 16.20 32.13
C LYS A 33 37.16 15.40 31.84
N TYR A 34 36.98 14.89 30.62
CA TYR A 34 35.83 14.07 30.30
C TYR A 34 35.92 12.69 30.96
N LYS A 35 34.91 12.28 31.71
CA LYS A 35 34.88 11.02 32.48
C LYS A 35 34.31 9.87 31.63
N TRP A 36 35.15 8.89 31.30
CA TRP A 36 34.78 7.68 30.59
C TRP A 36 34.55 6.53 31.57
N CYS A 37 33.38 5.90 31.53
CA CYS A 37 33.14 4.66 32.28
C CYS A 37 33.68 3.47 31.49
N LEU A 38 34.54 2.66 32.10
CA LEU A 38 35.16 1.49 31.46
C LEU A 38 34.28 0.25 31.51
N GLU A 39 33.18 0.31 32.27
CA GLU A 39 32.26 -0.81 32.41
C GLU A 39 31.06 -0.62 31.49
N THR A 40 30.70 -1.69 30.79
CA THR A 40 29.45 -1.72 30.03
C THR A 40 28.29 -1.43 30.99
N PRO A 41 27.43 -0.44 30.70
CA PRO A 41 26.25 -0.20 31.50
C PRO A 41 25.47 -1.50 31.64
N GLU A 42 24.94 -1.77 32.83
CA GLU A 42 23.99 -2.87 33.00
C GLU A 42 22.90 -2.67 31.95
N THR A 43 22.69 -3.68 31.10
CA THR A 43 21.57 -3.70 30.18
C THR A 43 20.32 -3.63 31.06
N ARG A 44 19.76 -2.42 31.20
CA ARG A 44 18.40 -2.24 31.69
C ARG A 44 17.56 -3.11 30.78
N GLY A 45 17.16 -4.29 31.27
CA GLY A 45 16.43 -5.27 30.49
C GLY A 45 15.35 -4.52 29.75
N ARG A 46 15.45 -4.50 28.41
CA ARG A 46 14.46 -3.84 27.57
C ARG A 46 13.13 -4.45 27.99
N ARG A 47 12.24 -3.66 28.62
CA ARG A 47 10.90 -4.15 28.97
C ARG A 47 10.29 -4.66 27.67
N SER A 48 10.15 -5.97 27.53
CA SER A 48 9.53 -6.61 26.37
C SER A 48 8.06 -6.20 26.22
N ASP A 49 7.48 -5.58 27.26
CA ASP A 49 6.07 -5.22 27.37
C ASP A 49 5.54 -4.17 26.39
N SER A 50 6.35 -3.61 25.49
CA SER A 50 5.84 -2.63 24.52
C SER A 50 6.53 -2.65 23.17
N LEU A 51 6.94 -3.81 22.66
CA LEU A 51 7.12 -3.95 21.22
C LEU A 51 5.78 -4.34 20.60
N ARG A 52 4.89 -3.35 20.39
CA ARG A 52 3.68 -3.55 19.58
C ARG A 52 4.10 -3.80 18.13
N LEU A 53 4.28 -5.05 17.78
CA LEU A 53 4.53 -5.48 16.41
C LEU A 53 3.25 -5.23 15.58
N HIS A 54 3.25 -4.17 14.78
CA HIS A 54 2.25 -4.01 13.72
C HIS A 54 2.63 -4.91 12.55
N LEU A 55 2.01 -6.08 12.49
CA LEU A 55 2.07 -6.95 11.32
C LEU A 55 1.12 -6.40 10.25
N PRO A 56 1.54 -6.31 8.99
CA PRO A 56 0.63 -5.94 7.90
C PRO A 56 -0.43 -7.04 7.78
N ALA A 57 -1.70 -6.66 7.96
CA ALA A 57 -2.84 -7.54 7.85
C ALA A 57 -3.99 -6.79 7.16
N ALA A 58 -4.88 -7.56 6.53
CA ALA A 58 -6.15 -7.04 6.05
C ALA A 58 -6.95 -6.45 7.22
N GLU A 59 -7.68 -5.36 6.98
CA GLU A 59 -8.47 -4.67 8.01
C GLU A 59 -9.91 -4.46 7.55
N GLY A 60 -10.84 -4.41 8.50
CA GLY A 60 -12.25 -4.13 8.26
C GLY A 60 -12.91 -5.15 7.33
N ASN A 61 -13.62 -4.65 6.31
CA ASN A 61 -14.39 -5.49 5.37
C ASN A 61 -13.51 -6.44 4.54
N SER A 62 -12.21 -6.15 4.42
CA SER A 62 -11.27 -7.00 3.67
C SER A 62 -10.88 -8.30 4.40
N LEU A 63 -11.12 -8.40 5.71
CA LEU A 63 -10.81 -9.61 6.51
C LEU A 63 -11.63 -10.83 6.10
N ASN A 64 -12.86 -10.62 5.63
CA ASN A 64 -13.78 -11.69 5.28
C ASN A 64 -13.65 -12.14 3.82
N ALA A 65 -12.86 -11.43 3.01
CA ALA A 65 -12.69 -11.75 1.60
C ALA A 65 -11.82 -13.00 1.45
N SER A 66 -12.44 -14.11 1.04
CA SER A 66 -11.81 -15.42 0.93
C SER A 66 -11.41 -15.77 -0.50
N ASN A 67 -11.90 -15.01 -1.49
CA ASN A 67 -11.55 -15.18 -2.90
C ASN A 67 -11.24 -13.84 -3.58
N PRO A 68 -10.54 -13.85 -4.73
CA PRO A 68 -10.15 -12.62 -5.41
C PRO A 68 -11.32 -11.72 -5.81
N TYR A 69 -12.49 -12.30 -6.11
CA TYR A 69 -13.68 -11.54 -6.46
C TYR A 69 -14.27 -10.79 -5.26
N GLU A 70 -14.31 -11.42 -4.08
CA GLU A 70 -14.68 -10.76 -2.84
C GLU A 70 -13.71 -9.64 -2.47
N SER A 71 -12.40 -9.88 -2.62
CA SER A 71 -11.40 -8.82 -2.41
C SER A 71 -11.59 -7.66 -3.39
N TRP A 72 -11.96 -7.97 -4.63
CA TRP A 72 -12.25 -6.95 -5.64
C TRP A 72 -13.49 -6.13 -5.29
N ASN A 73 -14.56 -6.74 -4.79
CA ASN A 73 -15.77 -6.01 -4.36
C ASN A 73 -15.52 -5.09 -3.16
N VAL A 74 -14.52 -5.41 -2.32
CA VAL A 74 -14.09 -4.50 -1.23
C VAL A 74 -13.32 -3.30 -1.78
N LEU A 75 -12.56 -3.47 -2.87
CA LEU A 75 -11.80 -2.40 -3.52
C LEU A 75 -12.70 -1.50 -4.40
N PHE A 76 -13.61 -2.10 -5.15
CA PHE A 76 -14.60 -1.45 -5.98
C PHE A 76 -16.00 -1.78 -5.46
N THR A 77 -16.49 -0.93 -4.55
CA THR A 77 -17.82 -1.11 -3.97
C THR A 77 -18.91 -0.87 -5.01
N ASP A 78 -20.09 -1.47 -4.80
CA ASP A 78 -21.23 -1.26 -5.70
C ASP A 78 -21.62 0.23 -5.79
N GLU A 79 -21.53 0.98 -4.69
CA GLU A 79 -21.77 2.42 -4.65
C GLU A 79 -20.82 3.20 -5.57
N MET A 80 -19.54 2.83 -5.62
CA MET A 80 -18.58 3.44 -6.52
C MET A 80 -18.91 3.13 -7.98
N LEU A 81 -19.28 1.88 -8.28
CA LEU A 81 -19.63 1.47 -9.63
C LEU A 81 -20.92 2.14 -10.11
N GLU A 82 -21.92 2.27 -9.24
CA GLU A 82 -23.16 3.00 -9.53
C GLU A 82 -22.90 4.49 -9.77
N LEU A 83 -21.98 5.10 -9.00
CA LEU A 83 -21.59 6.50 -9.18
C LEU A 83 -20.93 6.72 -10.55
N ILE A 84 -19.99 5.84 -10.93
CA ILE A 84 -19.36 5.86 -12.26
C ILE A 84 -20.43 5.69 -13.34
N LEU A 85 -21.27 4.67 -13.22
CA LEU A 85 -22.33 4.36 -14.18
C LEU A 85 -23.26 5.56 -14.41
N LYS A 86 -23.69 6.22 -13.34
CA LYS A 86 -24.57 7.40 -13.39
C LYS A 86 -23.96 8.52 -14.21
N TRP A 87 -22.72 8.91 -13.90
CA TRP A 87 -22.09 10.05 -14.55
C TRP A 87 -21.61 9.74 -15.97
N THR A 88 -21.16 8.51 -16.24
CA THR A 88 -20.84 8.10 -17.60
C THR A 88 -22.08 8.10 -18.49
N ASN A 89 -23.22 7.62 -18.00
CA ASN A 89 -24.48 7.67 -18.76
C ASN A 89 -24.96 9.09 -19.03
N ALA A 90 -24.82 10.01 -18.06
CA ALA A 90 -25.13 11.42 -18.26
C ALA A 90 -24.25 12.05 -19.36
N GLU A 91 -22.97 11.69 -19.43
CA GLU A 91 -22.07 12.19 -20.49
C GLU A 91 -22.39 11.57 -21.85
N ILE A 92 -22.76 10.29 -21.92
CA ILE A 92 -23.22 9.65 -23.17
C ILE A 92 -24.46 10.38 -23.71
N GLU A 93 -25.44 10.65 -22.83
CA GLU A 93 -26.65 11.37 -23.21
C GLU A 93 -26.34 12.78 -23.74
N ARG A 94 -25.48 13.51 -23.03
CA ARG A 94 -25.02 14.82 -23.48
C ARG A 94 -24.33 14.76 -24.84
N HIS A 95 -23.41 13.83 -25.03
CA HIS A 95 -22.70 13.63 -26.30
C HIS A 95 -23.67 13.33 -27.46
N ASN A 96 -24.70 12.52 -27.21
CA ASN A 96 -25.72 12.20 -28.21
C ASN A 96 -26.54 13.43 -28.62
N ILE A 97 -26.88 14.30 -27.68
CA ILE A 97 -27.57 15.56 -27.93
C ILE A 97 -26.68 16.50 -28.75
N ASP A 98 -25.44 16.71 -28.32
CA ASP A 98 -24.51 17.67 -28.96
C ASP A 98 -24.18 17.30 -30.40
N ASN A 99 -24.08 16.00 -30.71
CA ASN A 99 -23.68 15.52 -32.04
C ASN A 99 -24.84 15.15 -32.97
N ASN A 100 -26.10 15.36 -32.55
CA ASN A 100 -27.29 14.88 -33.27
C ASN A 100 -27.13 13.41 -33.68
N ALA A 101 -26.76 12.55 -32.74
CA ALA A 101 -26.41 11.17 -33.02
C ALA A 101 -27.51 10.49 -33.86
N ASN A 102 -27.15 10.08 -35.08
CA ASN A 102 -28.06 9.41 -35.99
C ASN A 102 -28.30 7.97 -35.53
N ASN A 103 -29.45 7.38 -35.90
CA ASN A 103 -29.81 5.99 -35.57
C ASN A 103 -28.74 4.94 -35.94
N ALA A 104 -27.82 5.25 -36.87
CA ALA A 104 -26.74 4.36 -37.28
C ALA A 104 -25.68 4.10 -36.18
N GLU A 105 -25.51 5.02 -35.22
CA GLU A 105 -24.54 4.87 -34.11
C GLU A 105 -25.20 4.56 -32.77
N ALA A 106 -26.51 4.28 -32.78
CA ALA A 106 -27.32 4.07 -31.58
C ALA A 106 -26.80 2.92 -30.69
N ALA A 107 -26.19 1.89 -31.28
CA ALA A 107 -25.61 0.79 -30.52
C ALA A 107 -24.30 1.18 -29.81
N THR A 108 -23.46 2.03 -30.44
CA THR A 108 -22.17 2.47 -29.89
C THR A 108 -22.35 3.47 -28.77
N PHE A 109 -23.38 4.33 -28.86
CA PHE A 109 -23.68 5.36 -27.86
C PHE A 109 -24.94 5.04 -27.04
N ALA A 110 -25.24 3.75 -26.87
CA ALA A 110 -26.29 3.30 -25.96
C ALA A 110 -25.91 3.58 -24.49
N PRO A 111 -26.88 3.71 -23.58
CA PRO A 111 -26.59 3.77 -22.15
C PRO A 111 -25.78 2.55 -21.69
N LEU A 112 -24.75 2.81 -20.89
CA LEU A 112 -23.90 1.82 -20.23
C LEU A 112 -24.71 1.05 -19.17
N SER A 113 -24.50 -0.25 -19.11
CA SER A 113 -25.02 -1.12 -18.03
C SER A 113 -23.94 -1.47 -17.01
N ILE A 114 -24.33 -1.88 -15.81
CA ILE A 114 -23.37 -2.30 -14.77
C ILE A 114 -22.51 -3.50 -15.22
N ASN A 115 -23.10 -4.44 -15.96
CA ASN A 115 -22.38 -5.60 -16.49
C ASN A 115 -21.37 -5.17 -17.55
N GLU A 116 -21.73 -4.21 -18.39
CA GLU A 116 -20.84 -3.65 -19.41
C GLU A 116 -19.68 -2.88 -18.77
N LEU A 117 -19.94 -2.09 -17.72
CA LEU A 117 -18.89 -1.42 -16.94
C LEU A 117 -17.92 -2.45 -16.31
N LYS A 118 -18.44 -3.51 -15.68
CA LYS A 118 -17.62 -4.60 -15.14
C LYS A 118 -16.81 -5.31 -16.23
N ALA A 119 -17.41 -5.51 -17.40
CA ALA A 119 -16.74 -6.13 -18.55
C ALA A 119 -15.62 -5.24 -19.11
N PHE A 120 -15.84 -3.93 -19.21
CA PHE A 120 -14.82 -2.93 -19.57
C PHE A 120 -13.63 -2.99 -18.61
N ILE A 121 -13.87 -2.97 -17.30
CA ILE A 121 -12.81 -3.09 -16.28
C ILE A 121 -12.06 -4.43 -16.43
N GLY A 122 -12.79 -5.51 -16.74
CA GLY A 122 -12.19 -6.83 -17.03
C GLY A 122 -11.24 -6.79 -18.23
N LEU A 123 -11.58 -6.08 -19.29
CA LEU A 123 -10.69 -5.88 -20.45
C LEU A 123 -9.45 -5.08 -20.08
N LEU A 124 -9.57 -4.05 -19.21
CA LEU A 124 -8.41 -3.31 -18.70
C LEU A 124 -7.46 -4.19 -17.89
N TYR A 125 -7.99 -5.08 -17.05
CA TYR A 125 -7.15 -6.05 -16.35
C TYR A 125 -6.48 -7.02 -17.30
N TYR A 126 -7.21 -7.54 -18.28
CA TYR A 126 -6.65 -8.42 -19.29
C TYR A 126 -5.53 -7.73 -20.09
N GLN A 127 -5.73 -6.46 -20.47
CA GLN A 127 -4.71 -5.65 -21.14
C GLN A 127 -3.46 -5.47 -20.26
N GLY A 128 -3.65 -5.17 -18.98
CA GLY A 128 -2.57 -5.00 -18.01
C GLY A 128 -1.76 -6.28 -17.78
N VAL A 129 -2.43 -7.42 -17.64
CA VAL A 129 -1.79 -8.74 -17.47
C VAL A 129 -0.94 -9.11 -18.68
N ASN A 130 -1.43 -8.82 -19.89
CA ASN A 130 -0.69 -9.07 -21.13
C ASN A 130 0.36 -8.00 -21.45
N LYS A 131 0.47 -6.93 -20.64
CA LYS A 131 1.35 -5.78 -20.87
C LYS A 131 1.09 -5.06 -22.20
N ASN A 132 -0.15 -5.11 -22.67
CA ASN A 132 -0.55 -4.58 -23.97
C ASN A 132 -0.81 -3.07 -23.95
N ASN A 133 -0.59 -2.36 -22.84
CA ASN A 133 -0.90 -0.93 -22.69
C ASN A 133 -0.29 0.00 -23.75
N HIS A 134 0.74 -0.46 -24.47
CA HIS A 134 1.42 0.28 -25.52
C HIS A 134 0.90 -0.01 -26.94
N LEU A 135 0.09 -1.05 -27.10
CA LEU A 135 -0.47 -1.46 -28.39
C LEU A 135 -1.63 -0.55 -28.78
N ASN A 136 -1.85 -0.41 -30.08
CA ASN A 136 -2.99 0.33 -30.59
C ASN A 136 -4.28 -0.48 -30.42
N LEU A 137 -5.41 0.22 -30.31
CA LEU A 137 -6.71 -0.42 -30.14
C LEU A 137 -7.05 -1.35 -31.32
N THR A 138 -6.77 -0.91 -32.54
CA THR A 138 -6.98 -1.70 -33.76
C THR A 138 -6.13 -2.98 -33.79
N GLU A 139 -4.94 -2.98 -33.19
CA GLU A 139 -4.12 -4.18 -33.06
C GLU A 139 -4.71 -5.15 -32.03
N MET A 140 -5.17 -4.63 -30.88
CA MET A 140 -5.82 -5.44 -29.84
C MET A 140 -7.14 -6.06 -30.32
N TRP A 141 -7.93 -5.34 -31.13
CA TRP A 141 -9.19 -5.82 -31.70
C TRP A 141 -9.00 -6.52 -33.06
N SER A 142 -7.79 -6.60 -33.60
CA SER A 142 -7.50 -7.27 -34.88
C SER A 142 -7.91 -8.74 -34.86
N ASN A 143 -8.52 -9.22 -35.95
CA ASN A 143 -8.90 -10.63 -36.09
C ASN A 143 -7.70 -11.58 -36.24
N GLU A 144 -6.56 -11.06 -36.70
CA GLU A 144 -5.36 -11.87 -36.97
C GLU A 144 -4.40 -11.90 -35.77
N PHE A 145 -4.23 -10.75 -35.10
CA PHE A 145 -3.21 -10.57 -34.05
C PHE A 145 -3.80 -10.36 -32.66
N GLY A 146 -5.04 -9.85 -32.60
CA GLY A 146 -5.72 -9.50 -31.37
C GLY A 146 -6.39 -10.71 -30.72
N SER A 147 -6.43 -10.71 -29.39
CA SER A 147 -7.14 -11.76 -28.65
C SER A 147 -8.64 -11.70 -28.93
N ASN A 148 -9.23 -12.86 -29.22
CA ASN A 148 -10.68 -12.99 -29.45
C ASN A 148 -11.51 -12.50 -28.26
N LEU A 149 -10.92 -12.44 -27.06
CA LEU A 149 -11.60 -11.97 -25.86
C LEU A 149 -12.09 -10.52 -26.01
N TYR A 150 -11.27 -9.63 -26.58
CA TYR A 150 -11.62 -8.22 -26.75
C TYR A 150 -12.91 -8.05 -27.55
N ARG A 151 -12.96 -8.64 -28.75
CA ARG A 151 -14.13 -8.58 -29.66
C ARG A 151 -15.36 -9.31 -29.12
N THR A 152 -15.14 -10.36 -28.32
CA THR A 152 -16.24 -11.13 -27.72
C THR A 152 -16.93 -10.35 -26.61
N VAL A 153 -16.17 -9.52 -25.88
CA VAL A 153 -16.69 -8.72 -24.77
C VAL A 153 -17.37 -7.44 -25.27
N MET A 154 -16.72 -6.68 -26.15
CA MET A 154 -17.31 -5.47 -26.77
C MET A 154 -16.64 -5.10 -28.08
N SER A 155 -17.31 -4.28 -28.89
CA SER A 155 -16.76 -3.79 -30.15
C SER A 155 -15.67 -2.74 -29.93
N GLU A 156 -14.74 -2.60 -30.90
CA GLU A 156 -13.64 -1.64 -30.84
C GLU A 156 -14.14 -0.20 -30.65
N LYS A 157 -15.25 0.16 -31.30
CA LYS A 157 -15.83 1.52 -31.20
C LYS A 157 -16.52 1.80 -29.87
N ARG A 158 -16.93 0.75 -29.15
CA ARG A 158 -17.64 0.86 -27.88
C ARG A 158 -16.68 0.93 -26.68
N PHE A 159 -15.51 0.31 -26.82
CA PHE A 159 -14.41 0.41 -25.86
C PHE A 159 -13.77 1.81 -25.90
#